data_AF-A0A2E5JAW3-F1
#
_entry.id   AF-A0A2E5JAW3-F1
#
_cell.length_a   1.000
_cell.length_b   1.000
_cell.length_c   1.000
_cell.angle_alpha   90.00
_cell.angle_beta   90.00
_cell.angle_gamma   90.00
#
_symmetry.space_group_name_H-M   'P 1'
#
loop_
_entity.id
_entity.type
_entity.pdbx_description
1 polymer ?
#
loop_
_entity_poly.entity_id
_entity_poly.type
_entity_poly.pdbx_seq_one_letter_code
_entity_poly.pdbx_strand_id
1 'polypeptide(L)'
;MVKQRLGCIYRLTNTIDGKKYIGKTIEYKKRMLQHKNSKMKTYISNAIRKYGWENFKREKIIDDVPEEDLSNLEISYIEVEKTIAPAGYNLTKGGEGVSGYKHTEEAIRKLHNGQYGSVSFNKVSKKWVVLGSSPERNYIGYYDMKEKAEEALELYNETGKCMESDRKLRKQGTGSIVKTKNGKRYRAIVSINNKRYSRTFGTVEQCEEWIKSGKITESRNRKPGTGNIRKRNQRYEARIMINKKRYCNNFDTVEECEEWLKCMANIK
;
A
#
# COMPACT_ATOMS: atom_id res chain seq x y z
N MET A 1 4.69 27.44 27.64
CA MET A 1 3.71 27.29 28.75
C MET A 1 2.65 26.30 28.31
N VAL A 2 2.57 25.13 28.95
CA VAL A 2 1.49 24.17 28.69
C VAL A 2 0.20 24.78 29.22
N LYS A 3 -0.81 24.96 28.37
CA LYS A 3 -2.10 25.52 28.77
C LYS A 3 -2.81 24.49 29.65
N GLN A 4 -2.92 24.75 30.95
CA GLN A 4 -3.62 23.86 31.86
C GLN A 4 -5.11 23.86 31.49
N ARG A 5 -5.66 22.67 31.25
CA ARG A 5 -7.08 22.48 30.94
C ARG A 5 -7.83 22.31 32.24
N LEU A 6 -8.94 23.04 32.38
CA LEU A 6 -9.84 22.94 33.51
C LEU A 6 -11.11 22.22 33.08
N GLY A 7 -11.73 21.51 34.02
CA GLY A 7 -13.00 20.83 33.85
C GLY A 7 -13.83 20.81 35.12
N CYS A 8 -14.85 19.97 35.12
CA CYS A 8 -15.80 19.86 36.21
C CYS A 8 -16.21 18.41 36.47
N ILE A 9 -16.59 18.13 37.71
CA ILE A 9 -17.36 16.94 38.09
C ILE A 9 -18.84 17.31 38.12
N TYR A 10 -19.68 16.47 37.54
CA TYR A 10 -21.12 16.69 37.48
C TYR A 10 -21.90 15.47 37.95
N ARG A 11 -23.13 15.75 38.35
CA ARG A 11 -24.13 14.77 38.77
C ARG A 11 -25.36 14.84 37.87
N LEU A 12 -25.85 13.67 37.47
CA LEU A 12 -27.19 13.50 36.92
C LEU A 12 -28.02 12.70 37.92
N THR A 13 -29.11 13.27 38.41
CA THR A 13 -30.03 12.60 39.33
C THR A 13 -31.35 12.36 38.63
N ASN A 14 -31.75 11.10 38.52
CA ASN A 14 -33.09 10.76 38.04
C ASN A 14 -34.11 11.08 39.14
N THR A 15 -35.06 11.95 38.84
CA THR A 15 -36.08 12.40 39.79
C THR A 15 -37.18 11.36 40.04
N ILE A 16 -37.24 10.28 39.24
CA ILE A 16 -38.24 9.21 39.35
C ILE A 16 -37.78 8.13 40.34
N ASP A 17 -36.56 7.62 40.20
CA ASP A 17 -36.04 6.52 41.03
C ASP A 17 -34.97 6.96 42.04
N GLY A 18 -34.59 8.24 42.03
CA GLY A 18 -33.58 8.82 42.92
C GLY A 18 -32.13 8.43 42.60
N LYS A 19 -31.90 7.60 41.57
CA LYS A 19 -30.56 7.11 41.23
C LYS A 19 -29.72 8.21 40.62
N LYS A 20 -28.41 8.10 40.83
CA LYS A 20 -27.43 9.12 40.47
C LYS A 20 -26.36 8.57 39.51
N TYR A 21 -25.85 9.46 38.67
CA TYR A 21 -24.67 9.26 37.84
C TYR A 21 -23.68 10.37 38.12
N ILE A 22 -22.43 10.02 38.45
CA ILE A 22 -21.31 10.96 38.54
C ILE A 22 -20.47 10.82 37.28
N GLY A 23 -20.04 11.95 36.71
CA GLY A 23 -19.06 11.94 35.64
C GLY A 23 -18.19 13.19 35.63
N LYS A 24 -17.07 13.11 34.92
CA LYS A 24 -16.17 14.25 34.66
C LYS A 24 -16.24 14.76 33.23
N THR A 25 -15.86 16.01 33.01
CA THR A 25 -15.67 16.59 31.66
C THR A 25 -14.92 17.91 31.69
N ILE A 26 -14.19 18.22 30.61
CA ILE A 26 -13.62 19.55 30.35
C ILE A 26 -14.60 20.51 29.66
N GLU A 27 -15.69 20.00 29.06
CA GLU A 27 -16.66 20.80 28.31
C GLU A 27 -18.10 20.43 28.72
N TYR A 28 -18.58 21.02 29.82
CA TYR A 28 -19.88 20.67 30.43
C TYR A 28 -21.07 20.73 29.45
N LYS A 29 -21.24 21.85 28.74
CA LYS A 29 -22.37 22.04 27.80
C LYS A 29 -22.40 20.97 26.71
N LYS A 30 -21.24 20.66 26.13
CA LYS A 30 -21.07 19.63 25.11
C LYS A 30 -21.36 18.24 25.67
N ARG A 31 -20.87 17.93 26.87
CA ARG A 31 -21.13 16.65 27.54
C ARG A 31 -22.62 16.43 27.82
N MET A 32 -23.36 17.47 28.22
CA MET A 32 -24.80 17.38 28.44
C MET A 32 -25.55 17.10 27.13
N LEU A 33 -25.16 17.76 26.03
CA LEU A 33 -25.73 17.49 24.71
C LEU A 33 -25.46 16.06 24.24
N GLN A 34 -24.25 15.54 24.50
CA GLN A 34 -23.89 14.16 24.20
C GLN A 34 -24.74 13.17 24.98
N HIS A 35 -24.99 13.39 26.28
CA HIS A 35 -25.88 12.53 27.07
C HIS A 35 -27.32 12.55 26.53
N LYS A 36 -27.85 13.74 26.22
CA LYS A 36 -29.21 13.91 25.67
C LYS A 36 -29.40 13.16 24.35
N ASN A 37 -28.40 13.21 23.47
CA ASN A 37 -28.49 12.70 22.09
C ASN A 37 -27.77 11.36 21.89
N SER A 38 -27.33 10.70 22.97
CA SER A 38 -26.52 9.49 22.88
C SER A 38 -27.29 8.31 22.26
N LYS A 39 -26.72 7.75 21.18
CA LYS A 39 -27.17 6.47 20.59
C LYS A 39 -26.48 5.26 21.23
N MET A 40 -25.57 5.47 22.18
CA MET A 40 -24.83 4.38 22.82
C MET A 40 -25.74 3.58 23.76
N LYS A 41 -25.43 2.28 23.91
CA LYS A 41 -26.14 1.34 24.79
C LYS A 41 -25.55 1.28 26.21
N THR A 42 -25.05 2.40 26.73
CA THR A 42 -24.56 2.50 28.11
C THR A 42 -25.71 2.54 29.11
N TYR A 43 -25.49 2.14 30.36
CA TYR A 43 -26.54 2.10 31.38
C TYR A 43 -27.23 3.46 31.60
N ILE A 44 -26.47 4.55 31.74
CA ILE A 44 -27.02 5.92 31.84
C ILE A 44 -27.81 6.34 30.59
N SER A 45 -27.29 6.07 29.37
CA SER A 45 -28.02 6.39 28.13
C SER A 45 -29.34 5.60 28.02
N ASN A 46 -29.37 4.35 28.47
CA ASN A 46 -30.59 3.55 28.52
C ASN A 46 -31.59 4.13 29.52
N ALA A 47 -31.13 4.57 30.70
CA ALA A 47 -31.95 5.20 31.71
C ALA A 47 -32.54 6.53 31.23
N ILE A 48 -31.73 7.39 30.59
CA ILE A 48 -32.20 8.64 29.98
C ILE A 48 -33.28 8.39 28.92
N ARG A 49 -33.11 7.36 28.06
CA ARG A 49 -34.14 7.01 27.08
C ARG A 49 -35.41 6.43 27.71
N LYS A 50 -35.26 5.67 28.79
CA LYS A 50 -36.39 5.04 29.50
C LYS A 50 -37.22 6.07 30.26
N TYR A 51 -36.56 6.99 30.95
CA TYR A 51 -37.20 7.90 31.90
C TYR A 51 -37.35 9.32 31.36
N GLY A 52 -36.75 9.66 30.22
CA GLY A 52 -36.80 11.02 29.65
C GLY A 52 -35.72 11.94 30.20
N TRP A 53 -35.15 12.79 29.34
CA TRP A 53 -34.04 13.69 29.69
C TRP A 53 -34.46 14.82 30.66
N GLU A 54 -35.73 15.20 30.62
CA GLU A 54 -36.38 16.15 31.51
C GLU A 54 -36.40 15.66 32.97
N ASN A 55 -36.47 14.35 33.18
CA ASN A 55 -36.47 13.72 34.51
C ASN A 55 -35.06 13.50 35.08
N PHE A 56 -34.02 14.04 34.44
CA PHE A 56 -32.67 14.07 34.97
C PHE A 56 -32.29 15.49 35.40
N LYS A 57 -32.20 15.70 36.71
CA LYS A 57 -31.59 16.91 37.30
C LYS A 57 -30.09 16.90 37.01
N ARG A 58 -29.56 18.00 36.49
CA ARG A 58 -28.16 18.17 36.07
C ARG A 58 -27.48 19.19 36.97
N GLU A 59 -26.41 18.80 37.63
CA GLU A 59 -25.71 19.66 38.60
C GLU A 59 -24.20 19.58 38.38
N LYS A 60 -23.48 20.70 38.48
CA LYS A 60 -22.03 20.68 38.67
C LYS A 60 -21.76 20.54 40.16
N ILE A 61 -20.96 19.55 40.55
CA ILE A 61 -20.56 19.34 41.95
C ILE A 61 -19.36 20.23 42.27
N ILE A 62 -18.38 20.25 41.37
CA ILE A 62 -17.19 21.11 41.43
C ILE A 62 -16.81 21.53 40.01
N ASP A 63 -16.38 22.77 39.85
CA ASP A 63 -15.96 23.39 38.58
C ASP A 63 -14.48 23.83 38.69
N ASP A 64 -13.88 24.25 37.57
CA ASP A 64 -12.51 24.78 37.51
C ASP A 64 -11.43 23.84 38.09
N VAL A 65 -11.63 22.53 37.94
CA VAL A 65 -10.70 21.48 38.39
C VAL A 65 -9.63 21.23 37.32
N PRO A 66 -8.33 21.19 37.67
CA PRO A 66 -7.27 20.71 36.78
C PRO A 66 -7.58 19.34 36.17
N GLU A 67 -7.32 19.16 34.87
CA GLU A 67 -7.63 17.90 34.17
C GLU A 67 -6.99 16.65 34.83
N GLU A 68 -5.82 16.82 35.46
CA GLU A 68 -5.11 15.78 36.19
C GLU A 68 -5.86 15.28 37.44
N ASP A 69 -6.61 16.16 38.11
CA ASP A 69 -7.33 15.85 39.35
C ASP A 69 -8.74 15.31 39.11
N LEU A 70 -9.31 15.55 37.92
CA LEU A 70 -10.68 15.15 37.58
C LEU A 70 -10.93 13.65 37.77
N SER A 71 -9.93 12.81 37.50
CA SER A 71 -10.08 11.35 37.63
C SER A 71 -10.19 10.90 39.08
N ASN A 72 -9.37 11.45 39.97
CA ASN A 72 -9.38 11.10 41.38
C ASN A 72 -10.65 11.62 42.06
N LEU A 73 -11.08 12.84 41.72
CA LEU A 73 -12.33 13.41 42.24
C LEU A 73 -13.56 12.65 41.76
N GLU A 74 -13.59 12.20 40.50
CA GLU A 74 -14.68 11.36 40.00
C GLU A 74 -14.82 10.07 40.81
N ILE A 75 -13.70 9.39 41.11
CA ILE A 75 -13.69 8.17 41.93
C ILE A 75 -14.24 8.46 43.33
N SER A 76 -13.75 9.51 43.99
CA SER A 76 -14.19 9.85 45.35
C SER A 76 -15.69 10.16 45.41
N TYR A 77 -16.24 10.89 44.43
CA TYR A 77 -17.66 11.21 44.40
C TYR A 77 -18.53 9.98 44.07
N ILE A 78 -18.08 9.07 43.21
CA ILE A 78 -18.79 7.80 42.94
C ILE A 78 -18.89 6.96 44.20
N GLU A 79 -17.81 6.89 44.97
CA GLU A 79 -17.75 6.13 46.23
C GLU A 79 -18.62 6.76 47.32
N VAL A 80 -18.46 8.06 47.57
CA VAL A 80 -19.20 8.80 48.61
C VAL A 80 -20.70 8.81 48.33
N GLU A 81 -21.10 9.04 47.06
CA GLU A 81 -22.52 9.07 46.69
C GLU A 81 -23.11 7.69 46.33
N LYS A 82 -22.31 6.61 46.41
CA LYS A 82 -22.71 5.22 46.15
C LYS A 82 -23.43 5.04 44.81
N THR A 83 -22.88 5.60 43.74
CA THR A 83 -23.57 5.66 42.44
C THR A 83 -23.31 4.47 41.53
N ILE A 84 -22.62 3.44 42.01
CA ILE A 84 -22.36 2.20 41.26
C ILE A 84 -23.66 1.38 41.14
N ALA A 85 -23.92 0.81 39.98
CA ALA A 85 -25.04 -0.08 39.75
C ALA A 85 -24.98 -1.29 40.72
N PRO A 86 -26.10 -1.71 41.32
CA PRO A 86 -27.49 -1.32 40.99
C PRO A 86 -28.02 -0.07 41.71
N ALA A 87 -27.28 0.48 42.68
CA ALA A 87 -27.70 1.62 43.50
C ALA A 87 -27.68 2.96 42.74
N GLY A 88 -26.80 3.11 41.75
CA GLY A 88 -26.81 4.24 40.82
C GLY A 88 -26.57 3.81 39.37
N TYR A 89 -26.13 4.73 38.52
CA TYR A 89 -25.94 4.52 37.08
C TYR A 89 -24.48 4.37 36.63
N ASN A 90 -23.50 4.55 37.51
CA ASN A 90 -22.09 4.26 37.21
C ASN A 90 -21.89 2.74 37.12
N LEU A 91 -21.17 2.26 36.09
CA LEU A 91 -20.88 0.83 35.94
C LEU A 91 -19.52 0.42 36.51
N THR A 92 -18.61 1.38 36.67
CA THR A 92 -17.27 1.19 37.22
C THR A 92 -17.07 2.15 38.38
N LYS A 93 -16.01 1.94 39.16
CA LYS A 93 -15.62 2.83 40.27
C LYS A 93 -15.16 4.23 39.81
N GLY A 94 -15.15 4.52 38.50
CA GLY A 94 -14.61 5.74 37.93
C GLY A 94 -13.14 5.60 37.54
N GLY A 95 -12.51 6.70 37.14
CA GLY A 95 -11.10 6.72 36.73
C GLY A 95 -10.87 6.32 35.27
N GLU A 96 -11.63 5.36 34.77
CA GLU A 96 -11.58 4.87 33.38
C GLU A 96 -12.35 5.80 32.43
N GLY A 97 -11.77 6.97 32.16
CA GLY A 97 -12.00 7.62 30.87
C GLY A 97 -11.07 7.00 29.83
N VAL A 98 -11.45 7.04 28.54
CA VAL A 98 -10.48 6.87 27.44
C VAL A 98 -9.40 7.98 27.51
N SER A 99 -9.62 9.02 28.32
CA SER A 99 -8.61 9.98 28.78
C SER A 99 -7.56 9.27 29.64
N GLY A 100 -6.51 8.75 29.00
CA GLY A 100 -5.40 8.07 29.67
C GLY A 100 -5.05 6.71 29.09
N TYR A 101 -5.82 6.20 28.12
CA TYR A 101 -5.42 5.00 27.37
C TYR A 101 -4.14 5.30 26.58
N LYS A 102 -3.00 4.92 27.13
CA LYS A 102 -1.73 4.90 26.43
C LYS A 102 -1.73 3.64 25.58
N HIS A 103 -1.88 3.80 24.27
CA HIS A 103 -1.56 2.73 23.34
C HIS A 103 -0.14 2.22 23.64
N THR A 104 0.08 0.90 23.58
CA THR A 104 1.44 0.35 23.64
C THR A 104 2.28 0.94 22.53
N GLU A 105 3.60 1.06 22.70
CA GLU A 105 4.49 1.55 21.64
C GLU A 105 4.28 0.79 20.33
N GLU A 106 4.01 -0.52 20.41
CA GLU A 106 3.68 -1.36 19.27
C GLU A 106 2.35 -0.97 18.60
N ALA A 107 1.31 -0.66 19.38
CA ALA A 107 0.03 -0.20 18.85
C ALA A 107 0.13 1.22 18.24
N ILE A 108 0.91 2.11 18.86
CA ILE A 108 1.24 3.43 18.32
C ILE A 108 2.00 3.27 17.00
N ARG A 109 3.04 2.43 16.95
CA ARG A 109 3.80 2.13 15.73
C ARG A 109 2.88 1.64 14.61
N LYS A 110 1.99 0.68 14.89
CA LYS A 110 1.01 0.16 13.91
C LYS A 110 0.03 1.24 13.41
N LEU A 111 -0.42 2.14 14.28
CA LEU A 111 -1.29 3.28 13.91
C LEU A 111 -0.54 4.36 13.12
N HIS A 112 0.76 4.53 13.40
CA HIS A 112 1.66 5.51 12.80
C HIS A 112 2.60 4.91 11.73
N ASN A 113 2.24 3.80 11.07
CA ASN A 113 3.02 3.21 9.97
C ASN A 113 3.38 4.22 8.86
N GLY A 114 2.62 5.31 8.73
CA GLY A 114 2.94 6.41 7.80
C GLY A 114 4.08 7.33 8.27
N GLN A 115 4.31 7.47 9.58
CA GLN A 115 5.23 8.45 10.16
C GLN A 115 6.65 7.89 10.39
N TYR A 116 6.79 6.56 10.50
CA TYR A 116 8.09 5.89 10.77
C TYR A 116 8.56 5.00 9.61
N GLY A 117 7.85 5.04 8.48
CA GLY A 117 8.06 4.14 7.35
C GLY A 117 7.38 2.78 7.54
N SER A 118 7.45 1.94 6.52
CA SER A 118 6.69 0.70 6.45
C SER A 118 7.47 -0.43 5.81
N VAL A 119 7.28 -1.64 6.34
CA VAL A 119 7.77 -2.91 5.80
C VAL A 119 6.58 -3.73 5.32
N SER A 120 6.56 -4.14 4.05
CA SER A 120 5.44 -4.90 3.47
C SER A 120 5.91 -5.97 2.50
N PHE A 121 5.24 -7.13 2.47
CA PHE A 121 5.62 -8.22 1.57
C PHE A 121 5.03 -8.03 0.17
N ASN A 122 5.87 -7.93 -0.84
CA ASN A 122 5.44 -7.88 -2.25
C ASN A 122 5.37 -9.29 -2.84
N LYS A 123 4.14 -9.73 -3.14
CA LYS A 123 3.82 -11.06 -3.67
C LYS A 123 4.40 -11.35 -5.06
N VAL A 124 4.59 -10.32 -5.90
CA VAL A 124 5.11 -10.47 -7.26
C VAL A 124 6.61 -10.74 -7.24
N SER A 125 7.36 -9.93 -6.50
CA SER A 125 8.81 -10.12 -6.34
C SER A 125 9.17 -11.19 -5.31
N LYS A 126 8.21 -11.66 -4.50
CA LYS A 126 8.42 -12.54 -3.33
C LYS A 126 9.50 -12.00 -2.38
N LYS A 127 9.46 -10.68 -2.14
CA LYS A 127 10.45 -9.95 -1.32
C LYS A 127 9.74 -8.93 -0.44
N TRP A 128 10.33 -8.63 0.71
CA TRP A 128 9.91 -7.56 1.60
C TRP A 128 10.36 -6.21 1.04
N VAL A 129 9.46 -5.24 1.01
CA VAL A 129 9.68 -3.88 0.52
C VAL A 129 9.70 -2.95 1.71
N VAL A 130 10.69 -2.07 1.72
CA VAL A 130 10.87 -1.08 2.78
C VAL A 130 10.73 0.31 2.18
N LEU A 131 9.85 1.11 2.78
CA LEU A 131 9.58 2.50 2.43
C LEU A 131 9.80 3.38 3.66
N GLY A 132 10.42 4.53 3.47
CA GLY A 132 10.61 5.55 4.50
C GLY A 132 9.31 6.25 4.90
N SER A 133 9.43 7.16 5.86
CA SER A 133 8.31 7.92 6.41
C SER A 133 7.65 8.86 5.40
N SER A 134 6.37 9.15 5.62
CA SER A 134 5.63 10.20 4.93
C SER A 134 6.12 11.57 5.43
N PRO A 135 6.14 12.62 4.59
CA PRO A 135 5.47 12.72 3.29
C PRO A 135 6.28 12.17 2.10
N GLU A 136 7.60 12.06 2.22
CA GLU A 136 8.49 11.73 1.09
C GLU A 136 8.30 10.28 0.61
N ARG A 137 8.06 9.35 1.55
CA ARG A 137 7.94 7.90 1.29
C ARG A 137 9.09 7.35 0.44
N ASN A 138 10.32 7.74 0.80
CA ASN A 138 11.52 7.32 0.06
C ASN A 138 11.62 5.80 -0.02
N TYR A 139 11.99 5.30 -1.20
CA TYR A 139 12.19 3.88 -1.41
C TYR A 139 13.54 3.45 -0.83
N ILE A 140 13.55 2.49 0.10
CA ILE A 140 14.77 2.03 0.79
C ILE A 140 15.34 0.80 0.10
N GLY A 141 14.53 -0.25 -0.09
CA GLY A 141 15.05 -1.50 -0.66
C GLY A 141 14.06 -2.65 -0.76
N TYR A 142 14.51 -3.75 -1.38
CA TYR A 142 13.88 -5.07 -1.29
C TYR A 142 14.79 -6.03 -0.52
N TYR A 143 14.19 -6.88 0.31
CA TYR A 143 14.92 -7.86 1.12
C TYR A 143 14.26 -9.23 1.05
N ASP A 144 15.06 -10.28 1.16
CA ASP A 144 14.55 -11.66 1.14
C ASP A 144 13.86 -12.06 2.46
N MET A 145 14.37 -11.55 3.58
CA MET A 145 13.89 -11.87 4.93
C MET A 145 13.20 -10.66 5.57
N LYS A 146 12.24 -10.92 6.47
CA LYS A 146 11.50 -9.86 7.15
C LYS A 146 12.40 -9.13 8.15
N GLU A 147 13.21 -9.86 8.90
CA GLU A 147 14.11 -9.28 9.90
C GLU A 147 15.08 -8.29 9.24
N LYS A 148 15.67 -8.69 8.11
CA LYS A 148 16.57 -7.83 7.32
C LYS A 148 15.86 -6.56 6.81
N ALA A 149 14.58 -6.66 6.45
CA ALA A 149 13.79 -5.51 6.02
C ALA A 149 13.50 -4.54 7.16
N GLU A 150 13.29 -5.06 8.38
CA GLU A 150 13.11 -4.26 9.59
C GLU A 150 14.42 -3.56 9.99
N GLU A 151 15.54 -4.28 9.97
CA GLU A 151 16.89 -3.73 10.21
C GLU A 151 17.22 -2.61 9.21
N ALA A 152 16.89 -2.79 7.94
CA ALA A 152 17.08 -1.77 6.91
C ALA A 152 16.24 -0.50 7.16
N LEU A 153 15.03 -0.64 7.70
CA LEU A 153 14.18 0.51 8.06
C LEU A 153 14.75 1.26 9.26
N GLU A 154 15.22 0.53 10.27
CA GLU A 154 15.83 1.09 11.47
C GLU A 154 17.10 1.88 11.14
N LEU A 155 18.01 1.27 10.36
CA LEU A 155 19.22 1.93 9.88
C LEU A 155 18.91 3.23 9.11
N TYR A 156 17.90 3.19 8.25
CA TYR A 156 17.48 4.36 7.48
C TYR A 156 16.91 5.46 8.37
N ASN A 157 16.10 5.11 9.37
CA ASN A 157 15.52 6.07 10.31
C ASN A 157 16.60 6.71 11.22
N GLU A 158 17.64 5.96 11.59
CA GLU A 158 18.74 6.48 12.43
C GLU A 158 19.75 7.32 11.65
N THR A 159 20.13 6.87 10.45
CA THR A 159 21.30 7.41 9.72
C THR A 159 20.96 8.11 8.41
N GLY A 160 19.73 7.96 7.92
CA GLY A 160 19.31 8.41 6.59
C GLY A 160 19.90 7.60 5.43
N LYS A 161 20.69 6.56 5.71
CA LYS A 161 21.34 5.74 4.68
C LYS A 161 20.55 4.46 4.40
N CYS A 162 20.45 4.10 3.12
CA CYS A 162 19.82 2.85 2.71
C CYS A 162 20.81 1.68 2.79
N MET A 163 20.39 0.58 3.44
CA MET A 163 21.08 -0.71 3.37
C MET A 163 21.02 -1.28 1.94
N GLU A 164 22.03 -2.06 1.53
CA GLU A 164 22.05 -2.73 0.23
C GLU A 164 20.83 -3.63 0.03
N SER A 165 20.10 -3.39 -1.06
CA SER A 165 18.88 -4.13 -1.42
C SER A 165 19.22 -5.47 -2.09
N ASP A 166 18.59 -6.55 -1.63
CA ASP A 166 18.69 -7.91 -2.19
C ASP A 166 18.08 -8.04 -3.61
N ARG A 167 17.37 -7.02 -4.08
CA ARG A 167 16.95 -6.97 -5.48
C ARG A 167 18.14 -6.61 -6.36
N LYS A 168 18.71 -7.63 -7.00
CA LYS A 168 19.65 -7.49 -8.12
C LYS A 168 18.97 -6.71 -9.26
N LEU A 169 19.33 -5.45 -9.45
CA LEU A 169 18.96 -4.68 -10.65
C LEU A 169 19.93 -5.07 -11.78
N ARG A 170 19.41 -5.38 -12.97
CA ARG A 170 20.24 -5.72 -14.13
C ARG A 170 21.05 -4.50 -14.60
N LYS A 171 22.38 -4.54 -14.45
CA LYS A 171 23.41 -3.80 -15.22
C LYS A 171 24.60 -4.77 -15.33
N GLN A 172 25.14 -5.14 -16.49
CA GLN A 172 25.55 -4.29 -17.61
C GLN A 172 25.48 -5.07 -18.96
N GLY A 173 25.07 -4.49 -20.10
CA GLY A 173 24.79 -3.05 -20.33
C GLY A 173 24.03 -2.62 -21.60
N THR A 174 22.74 -2.26 -21.59
CA THR A 174 21.61 -2.64 -20.73
C THR A 174 20.32 -2.62 -21.53
N GLY A 175 19.50 -3.64 -21.34
CA GLY A 175 18.21 -3.87 -21.98
C GLY A 175 17.51 -5.01 -21.24
N SER A 176 16.81 -5.92 -21.92
CA SER A 176 16.26 -7.16 -21.31
C SER A 176 16.78 -8.40 -22.02
N ILE A 177 17.11 -9.46 -21.27
CA ILE A 177 17.44 -10.78 -21.83
C ILE A 177 16.36 -11.75 -21.37
N VAL A 178 15.73 -12.45 -22.31
CA VAL A 178 14.60 -13.35 -22.05
C VAL A 178 14.82 -14.69 -22.75
N LYS A 179 14.53 -15.80 -22.07
CA LYS A 179 14.59 -17.14 -22.67
C LYS A 179 13.43 -17.35 -23.66
N THR A 180 13.69 -17.95 -24.82
CA THR A 180 12.67 -18.24 -25.85
C THR A 180 11.71 -19.36 -25.41
N LYS A 181 10.50 -19.44 -25.99
CA LYS A 181 9.48 -20.46 -25.65
C LYS A 181 10.01 -21.91 -25.73
N ASN A 182 10.93 -22.17 -26.66
CA ASN A 182 11.51 -23.49 -26.89
C ASN A 182 12.70 -23.79 -25.95
N GLY A 183 13.10 -22.84 -25.09
CA GLY A 183 14.18 -23.00 -24.10
C GLY A 183 15.61 -23.01 -24.65
N LYS A 184 15.81 -23.26 -25.95
CA LYS A 184 17.14 -23.46 -26.57
C LYS A 184 17.94 -22.18 -26.85
N ARG A 185 17.31 -21.00 -26.76
CA ARG A 185 17.92 -19.72 -27.17
C ARG A 185 17.49 -18.57 -26.25
N TYR A 186 18.27 -17.50 -26.27
CA TYR A 186 18.05 -16.27 -25.50
C TYR A 186 17.78 -15.08 -26.43
N ARG A 187 16.82 -14.23 -26.09
CA ARG A 187 16.48 -13.01 -26.81
C ARG A 187 16.97 -11.80 -26.03
N ALA A 188 17.91 -11.07 -26.61
CA ALA A 188 18.33 -9.75 -26.16
C ALA A 188 17.38 -8.67 -26.73
N ILE A 189 17.03 -7.69 -25.91
CA ILE A 189 16.17 -6.56 -26.25
C ILE A 189 16.85 -5.30 -25.74
N VAL A 190 16.99 -4.27 -26.57
CA VAL A 190 17.56 -2.98 -26.19
C VAL A 190 16.75 -1.85 -26.85
N SER A 191 16.66 -0.69 -26.20
CA SER A 191 16.00 0.50 -26.73
C SER A 191 17.02 1.60 -26.91
N ILE A 192 17.14 2.13 -28.13
CA ILE A 192 18.03 3.27 -28.47
C ILE A 192 17.20 4.30 -29.24
N ASN A 193 17.26 5.58 -28.87
CA ASN A 193 16.52 6.68 -29.52
C ASN A 193 15.02 6.38 -29.73
N ASN A 194 14.35 5.85 -28.70
CA ASN A 194 12.94 5.41 -28.72
C ASN A 194 12.59 4.29 -29.73
N LYS A 195 13.58 3.67 -30.39
CA LYS A 195 13.39 2.49 -31.22
C LYS A 195 13.82 1.24 -30.47
N ARG A 196 13.00 0.19 -30.54
CA ARG A 196 13.24 -1.09 -29.87
C ARG A 196 13.88 -2.07 -30.84
N TYR A 197 14.99 -2.66 -30.41
CA TYR A 197 15.74 -3.65 -31.16
C TYR A 197 15.76 -4.97 -30.40
N SER A 198 15.74 -6.08 -31.12
CA SER A 198 15.86 -7.39 -30.50
C SER A 198 16.59 -8.38 -31.40
N ARG A 199 17.38 -9.25 -30.79
CA ARG A 199 18.13 -10.31 -31.49
C ARG A 199 18.20 -11.56 -30.61
N THR A 200 18.28 -12.73 -31.26
CA THR A 200 18.26 -14.01 -30.55
C THR A 200 19.59 -14.74 -30.71
N PHE A 201 20.19 -15.15 -29.60
CA PHE A 201 21.51 -15.78 -29.51
C PHE A 201 21.45 -17.18 -28.87
N GLY A 202 22.54 -17.92 -28.97
CA GLY A 202 22.68 -19.24 -28.34
C GLY A 202 22.96 -19.11 -26.84
N THR A 203 23.73 -18.11 -26.44
CA THR A 203 24.17 -17.92 -25.05
C THR A 203 23.83 -16.52 -24.50
N VAL A 204 23.99 -16.35 -23.19
CA VAL A 204 23.74 -15.07 -22.49
C VAL A 204 24.89 -14.09 -22.74
N GLU A 205 26.12 -14.59 -22.85
CA GLU A 205 27.33 -13.80 -23.10
C GLU A 205 27.24 -13.10 -24.46
N GLN A 206 26.79 -13.83 -25.50
CA GLN A 206 26.51 -13.28 -26.83
C GLN A 206 25.41 -12.20 -26.80
N CYS A 207 24.43 -12.34 -25.91
CA CYS A 207 23.43 -11.29 -25.69
C CYS A 207 24.09 -10.05 -25.09
N GLU A 208 24.93 -10.21 -24.08
CA GLU A 208 25.58 -9.09 -23.40
C GLU A 208 26.58 -8.36 -24.29
N GLU A 209 27.41 -9.08 -25.04
CA GLU A 209 28.32 -8.49 -26.03
C GLU A 209 27.56 -7.69 -27.09
N TRP A 210 26.45 -8.21 -27.59
CA TRP A 210 25.63 -7.51 -28.57
C TRP A 210 25.03 -6.22 -28.00
N ILE A 211 24.46 -6.28 -26.78
CA ILE A 211 23.90 -5.10 -26.11
C ILE A 211 25.01 -4.07 -25.83
N LYS A 212 26.20 -4.52 -25.42
CA LYS A 212 27.36 -3.67 -25.14
C LYS A 212 27.99 -3.05 -26.39
N SER A 213 27.96 -3.76 -27.52
CA SER A 213 28.60 -3.33 -28.77
C SER A 213 27.98 -2.10 -29.41
N GLY A 214 26.70 -1.78 -29.11
CA GLY A 214 25.97 -0.67 -29.74
C GLY A 214 25.77 -0.81 -31.26
N LYS A 215 26.31 -1.87 -31.89
CA LYS A 215 26.17 -2.16 -33.33
C LYS A 215 24.78 -2.74 -33.61
N ILE A 216 23.81 -1.86 -33.54
CA ILE A 216 22.44 -2.16 -33.89
C ILE A 216 22.30 -1.99 -35.40
N THR A 217 22.44 -3.09 -36.14
CA THR A 217 21.93 -3.12 -37.50
C THR A 217 20.42 -3.06 -37.43
N GLU A 218 19.81 -2.11 -38.16
CA GLU A 218 18.36 -2.14 -38.36
C GLU A 218 18.00 -3.55 -38.83
N SER A 219 16.99 -4.16 -38.20
CA SER A 219 16.35 -5.30 -38.85
C SER A 219 15.96 -4.76 -40.22
N ARG A 220 16.58 -5.27 -41.30
CA ARG A 220 16.21 -4.89 -42.66
C ARG A 220 14.69 -5.02 -42.70
N ASN A 221 13.99 -3.89 -42.65
CA ASN A 221 12.56 -3.88 -42.88
C ASN A 221 12.47 -4.46 -44.28
N ARG A 222 11.98 -5.69 -44.38
CA ARG A 222 11.82 -6.34 -45.66
C ARG A 222 10.95 -5.37 -46.46
N LYS A 223 11.49 -4.81 -47.56
CA LYS A 223 10.75 -3.84 -48.37
C LYS A 223 9.40 -4.49 -48.70
N PRO A 224 8.27 -3.77 -48.58
CA PRO A 224 7.02 -4.22 -49.17
C PRO A 224 7.30 -4.69 -50.61
N GLY A 225 6.85 -5.89 -50.98
CA GLY A 225 7.20 -6.51 -52.26
C GLY A 225 8.36 -7.53 -52.23
N THR A 226 8.99 -7.78 -51.07
CA THR A 226 10.00 -8.86 -50.95
C THR A 226 9.40 -10.04 -50.19
N GLY A 227 8.99 -11.11 -50.87
CA GLY A 227 8.42 -12.30 -50.19
C GLY A 227 9.48 -13.24 -49.58
N ASN A 228 9.09 -14.15 -48.69
CA ASN A 228 9.93 -15.08 -47.93
C ASN A 228 10.19 -16.39 -48.71
N ILE A 229 11.42 -16.90 -48.73
CA ILE A 229 11.77 -18.21 -49.29
C ILE A 229 12.11 -19.16 -48.13
N ARG A 230 11.55 -20.37 -48.13
CA ARG A 230 11.85 -21.42 -47.14
C ARG A 230 12.08 -22.74 -47.83
N LYS A 231 13.10 -23.50 -47.44
CA LYS A 231 13.28 -24.87 -47.89
C LYS A 231 12.27 -25.80 -47.19
N ARG A 232 11.52 -26.58 -47.96
CA ARG A 232 10.63 -27.66 -47.48
C ARG A 232 10.95 -28.92 -48.28
N ASN A 233 11.51 -29.92 -47.60
CA ASN A 233 12.02 -31.15 -48.23
C ASN A 233 13.06 -30.83 -49.32
N GLN A 234 12.88 -31.34 -50.54
CA GLN A 234 13.74 -31.09 -51.70
C GLN A 234 13.35 -29.82 -52.49
N ARG A 235 12.31 -29.08 -52.09
CA ARG A 235 11.81 -27.89 -52.80
C ARG A 235 11.91 -26.61 -51.97
N TYR A 236 11.77 -25.47 -52.61
CA TYR A 236 11.78 -24.14 -52.00
C TYR A 236 10.40 -23.48 -52.13
N GLU A 237 9.85 -22.99 -51.02
CA GLU A 237 8.57 -22.30 -50.98
C GLU A 237 8.78 -20.79 -50.89
N ALA A 238 8.31 -20.05 -51.89
CA ALA A 238 8.27 -18.59 -51.90
C ALA A 238 6.90 -18.08 -51.43
N ARG A 239 6.87 -17.00 -50.64
CA ARG A 239 5.63 -16.42 -50.09
C ARG A 239 5.65 -14.91 -50.08
N ILE A 240 4.69 -14.23 -50.69
CA ILE A 240 4.60 -12.76 -50.70
C ILE A 240 3.22 -12.30 -50.23
N MET A 241 3.16 -11.10 -49.64
CA MET A 241 1.90 -10.47 -49.22
C MET A 241 1.72 -9.19 -50.02
N ILE A 242 0.59 -9.07 -50.72
CA ILE A 242 0.23 -7.94 -51.58
C ILE A 242 -1.22 -7.59 -51.25
N ASN A 243 -1.53 -6.32 -50.98
CA ASN A 243 -2.89 -5.85 -50.64
C ASN A 243 -3.61 -6.71 -49.57
N LYS A 244 -2.89 -7.07 -48.51
CA LYS A 244 -3.35 -7.95 -47.41
C LYS A 244 -3.72 -9.38 -47.84
N LYS A 245 -3.52 -9.77 -49.09
CA LYS A 245 -3.65 -11.15 -49.59
C LYS A 245 -2.28 -11.84 -49.60
N ARG A 246 -2.26 -13.11 -49.22
CA ARG A 246 -1.05 -13.94 -49.20
C ARG A 246 -1.00 -14.79 -50.47
N TYR A 247 0.15 -14.77 -51.13
CA TYR A 247 0.48 -15.61 -52.27
C TYR A 247 1.64 -16.51 -51.89
N CYS A 248 1.61 -17.77 -52.34
CA CYS A 248 2.71 -18.71 -52.14
C CYS A 248 2.84 -19.67 -53.31
N ASN A 249 4.07 -20.05 -53.63
CA ASN A 249 4.37 -21.03 -54.67
C ASN A 249 5.63 -21.86 -54.32
N ASN A 250 5.81 -23.02 -54.94
CA ASN A 250 6.93 -23.94 -54.67
C ASN A 250 7.77 -24.18 -55.92
N PHE A 251 9.09 -24.09 -55.77
CA PHE A 251 10.10 -24.15 -56.83
C PHE A 251 11.18 -25.17 -56.50
N ASP A 252 11.94 -25.57 -57.51
CA ASP A 252 13.04 -26.52 -57.35
C ASP A 252 14.35 -25.81 -56.99
N THR A 253 14.48 -24.54 -57.35
CA THR A 253 15.66 -23.71 -57.06
C THR A 253 15.32 -22.44 -56.27
N VAL A 254 16.35 -21.80 -55.68
CA VAL A 254 16.19 -20.53 -54.97
C VAL A 254 16.05 -19.38 -55.97
N GLU A 255 16.71 -19.49 -57.12
CA GLU A 255 16.69 -18.55 -58.23
C GLU A 255 15.26 -18.38 -58.78
N GLU A 256 14.57 -19.48 -59.04
CA GLU A 256 13.15 -19.50 -59.46
C GLU A 256 12.24 -18.81 -58.42
N CYS A 257 12.52 -19.04 -57.13
CA CYS A 257 11.79 -18.35 -56.07
C CYS A 257 12.02 -16.84 -56.12
N GLU A 258 13.24 -16.38 -56.36
CA GLU A 258 13.57 -14.96 -56.42
C GLU A 258 12.95 -14.27 -57.65
N GLU A 259 12.95 -14.93 -58.80
CA GLU A 259 12.28 -14.44 -60.01
C GLU A 259 10.77 -14.31 -59.80
N TRP A 260 10.13 -15.34 -59.24
CA TRP A 260 8.69 -15.29 -58.94
C TRP A 260 8.35 -14.16 -57.97
N LEU A 261 9.18 -13.95 -56.94
CA LEU A 261 9.01 -12.85 -56.00
C LEU A 261 9.16 -11.48 -56.66
N LYS A 262 10.08 -11.32 -57.62
CA LYS A 262 10.23 -10.09 -58.42
C LYS A 262 9.00 -9.83 -59.30
N CYS A 263 8.48 -10.85 -59.97
CA CYS A 263 7.28 -10.75 -60.79
C CYS A 263 6.06 -10.33 -59.95
N MET A 264 5.86 -10.97 -58.81
CA MET A 264 4.74 -10.67 -57.92
C MET A 264 4.84 -9.26 -57.32
N ALA A 265 6.05 -8.72 -57.12
CA ALA A 265 6.24 -7.35 -56.60
C ALA A 265 5.71 -6.25 -57.54
N ASN A 266 5.52 -6.53 -58.83
CA ASN A 266 4.99 -5.59 -59.82
C ASN A 266 3.45 -5.58 -59.89
N ILE A 267 2.77 -6.50 -59.20
CA ILE A 267 1.32 -6.56 -59.12
C ILE A 267 0.89 -5.56 -58.03
N LYS A 268 0.58 -4.32 -58.40
CA LYS A 268 0.02 -3.30 -57.49
C LYS A 268 -1.44 -3.55 -57.18
#